data_AF-A0AA42REW0-F1
#
_entry.id   AF-A0AA42REW0-F1
#
_cell.length_a   1.000
_cell.length_b   1.000
_cell.length_c   1.000
_cell.angle_alpha   90.00
_cell.angle_beta   90.00
_cell.angle_gamma   90.00
#
_symmetry.space_group_name_H-M   'P 1'
#
loop_
_entity.id
_entity.type
_entity.pdbx_description
1 polymer ?
#
loop_
_entity_poly.entity_id
_entity_poly.type
_entity_poly.pdbx_seq_one_letter_code
_entity_poly.pdbx_strand_id
1 'polypeptide(L)'
;MNSWFNLLTENCDMNDLAKYVAIYHVKSCSYDESFIDKSISLDDIISIINKDSIDIQNDILEVFVAIKQNNTNDLIVIYNPFELFENSYVYKTIFNINEEMKNQLLINSEQVK
;
A
#
# COMPACT_ATOMS: atom_id res chain seq x y z
N MET A 1 7.57 -14.63 10.27
CA MET A 1 6.46 -14.20 9.41
C MET A 1 6.73 -12.75 9.05
N ASN A 2 6.58 -12.35 7.78
CA ASN A 2 6.91 -10.98 7.33
C ASN A 2 5.95 -9.99 8.03
N SER A 3 6.47 -8.96 8.71
CA SER A 3 5.66 -7.97 9.45
C SER A 3 4.63 -7.27 8.56
N TRP A 4 5.00 -7.03 7.30
CA TRP A 4 4.12 -6.41 6.32
C TRP A 4 3.00 -7.34 5.86
N PHE A 5 3.28 -8.64 5.76
CA PHE A 5 2.24 -9.60 5.45
C PHE A 5 1.26 -9.77 6.61
N ASN A 6 1.73 -9.68 7.86
CA ASN A 6 0.85 -9.66 9.03
C ASN A 6 -0.11 -8.47 8.98
N LEU A 7 0.43 -7.26 8.71
CA LEU A 7 -0.39 -6.06 8.53
C LEU A 7 -1.47 -6.28 7.46
N LEU A 8 -1.13 -6.86 6.31
CA LEU A 8 -2.11 -7.19 5.28
C LEU A 8 -3.19 -8.15 5.79
N THR A 9 -2.83 -9.22 6.51
CA THR A 9 -3.82 -10.19 7.02
C THR A 9 -4.70 -9.66 8.14
N GLU A 10 -4.27 -8.62 8.85
CA GLU A 10 -5.09 -7.90 9.84
C GLU A 10 -6.10 -6.97 9.18
N ASN A 11 -5.78 -6.49 7.97
CA ASN A 11 -6.55 -5.46 7.26
C ASN A 11 -7.41 -6.01 6.11
N CYS A 12 -7.05 -7.16 5.54
CA CYS A 12 -7.67 -7.76 4.37
C CYS A 12 -8.14 -9.19 4.66
N ASP A 13 -9.25 -9.61 4.05
CA ASP A 13 -9.71 -11.00 4.13
C ASP A 13 -8.68 -11.96 3.50
N MET A 14 -8.35 -13.04 4.19
CA MET A 14 -7.43 -14.07 3.72
C MET A 14 -7.83 -14.66 2.36
N ASN A 15 -9.13 -14.79 2.07
CA ASN A 15 -9.65 -15.26 0.79
C ASN A 15 -9.40 -14.26 -0.33
N ASP A 16 -9.42 -12.96 -0.04
CA ASP A 16 -9.04 -11.93 -1.00
C ASP A 16 -7.54 -11.95 -1.24
N LEU A 17 -6.75 -12.04 -0.17
CA LEU A 17 -5.30 -12.15 -0.27
C LEU A 17 -4.86 -13.42 -1.01
N ALA A 18 -5.62 -14.51 -0.92
CA ALA A 18 -5.35 -15.77 -1.62
C ALA A 18 -5.39 -15.65 -3.15
N LYS A 19 -6.08 -14.63 -3.69
CA LYS A 19 -6.17 -14.37 -5.15
C LYS A 19 -4.84 -13.87 -5.74
N TYR A 20 -3.98 -13.29 -4.91
CA TYR A 20 -2.68 -12.76 -5.33
C TYR A 20 -1.60 -13.84 -5.26
N VAL A 21 -0.85 -14.00 -6.35
CA VAL A 21 0.28 -14.92 -6.45
C VAL A 21 1.55 -14.38 -5.80
N ALA A 22 1.71 -13.06 -5.80
CA ALA A 22 2.82 -12.37 -5.16
C ALA A 22 2.34 -11.03 -4.62
N ILE A 23 2.89 -10.61 -3.49
CA ILE A 23 2.63 -9.29 -2.93
C ILE A 23 3.98 -8.67 -2.56
N TYR A 24 4.14 -7.41 -2.93
CA TYR A 24 5.34 -6.63 -2.66
C TYR A 24 4.97 -5.44 -1.79
N HIS A 25 5.69 -5.26 -0.69
CA HIS A 25 5.73 -3.98 0.02
C HIS A 25 6.64 -3.04 -0.77
N VAL A 26 6.11 -1.90 -1.17
CA VAL A 26 6.81 -0.96 -2.03
C VAL A 26 7.54 0.09 -1.20
N LYS A 27 6.80 0.76 -0.32
CA LYS A 27 7.30 1.87 0.48
C LYS A 27 6.32 2.19 1.60
N SER A 28 6.86 2.69 2.70
CA SER A 28 6.15 3.38 3.77
C SER A 28 6.29 4.89 3.54
N CYS A 29 5.21 5.65 3.58
CA CYS A 29 5.23 7.09 3.36
C CYS A 29 4.47 7.81 4.46
N SER A 30 4.91 8.98 4.92
CA SER A 30 4.09 9.75 5.85
C SER A 30 2.78 10.16 5.18
N TYR A 31 1.69 9.99 5.91
CA TYR A 31 0.40 10.53 5.57
C TYR A 31 0.49 12.06 5.58
N ASP A 32 -0.16 12.66 4.59
CA ASP A 32 -0.25 14.10 4.45
C ASP A 32 -1.71 14.48 4.69
N GLU A 33 -1.96 15.19 5.79
CA GLU A 33 -3.29 15.59 6.22
C GLU A 33 -4.05 16.42 5.17
N SER A 34 -3.34 17.00 4.19
CA SER A 34 -3.99 17.71 3.08
C SER A 34 -4.87 16.82 2.20
N PHE A 35 -4.82 15.50 2.37
CA PHE A 35 -5.69 14.51 1.72
C PHE A 35 -6.94 14.13 2.52
N ILE A 36 -7.10 14.61 3.75
CA ILE A 36 -8.33 14.38 4.55
C ILE A 36 -9.53 14.94 3.78
N ASP A 37 -10.64 14.19 3.77
CA ASP A 37 -11.89 14.50 3.08
C ASP A 37 -11.81 14.70 1.56
N LYS A 38 -10.69 14.31 0.92
CA LYS A 38 -10.54 14.34 -0.53
C LYS A 38 -10.61 12.94 -1.13
N SER A 39 -11.20 12.83 -2.32
CA SER A 39 -11.00 11.63 -3.13
C SER A 39 -9.55 11.59 -3.60
N ILE A 40 -8.78 10.67 -3.06
CA ILE A 40 -7.41 10.45 -3.53
C ILE A 40 -7.47 9.80 -4.89
N SER A 41 -6.75 10.34 -5.87
CA SER A 41 -6.56 9.75 -7.20
C SER A 41 -5.36 8.80 -7.21
N LEU A 42 -5.06 8.20 -8.37
CA LEU A 42 -3.83 7.43 -8.54
C LEU A 42 -2.59 8.35 -8.53
N ASP A 43 -2.70 9.51 -9.17
CA ASP A 43 -1.61 10.49 -9.27
C ASP A 43 -1.24 11.06 -7.89
N ASP A 44 -2.22 11.24 -7.01
CA ASP A 44 -1.98 11.64 -5.62
C ASP A 44 -1.13 10.61 -4.87
N ILE A 45 -1.42 9.31 -5.06
CA ILE A 45 -0.65 8.22 -4.43
C ILE A 45 0.77 8.17 -4.99
N ILE A 46 0.94 8.35 -6.30
CA ILE A 46 2.27 8.42 -6.92
C ILE A 46 3.06 9.61 -6.35
N SER A 47 2.41 10.76 -6.20
CA SER A 47 3.02 11.95 -5.60
C SER A 47 3.50 11.67 -4.17
N ILE A 48 2.69 10.97 -3.37
CA ILE A 48 3.05 10.56 -2.00
C ILE A 48 4.26 9.63 -2.01
N ILE A 49 4.25 8.59 -2.85
CA ILE A 49 5.34 7.59 -2.93
C ILE A 49 6.67 8.25 -3.32
N ASN A 50 6.61 9.27 -4.18
CA ASN A 50 7.79 10.01 -4.64
C ASN A 50 8.30 11.04 -3.62
N LYS A 51 7.58 11.33 -2.53
CA LYS A 51 8.12 12.11 -1.41
C LYS A 51 9.10 11.22 -0.63
N ASP A 52 10.31 11.72 -0.38
CA ASP A 52 11.39 10.96 0.28
C ASP A 52 11.44 11.12 1.80
N SER A 53 10.55 11.91 2.38
CA SER A 53 10.49 12.09 3.83
C SER A 53 9.50 11.12 4.48
N ILE A 54 10.02 10.24 5.33
CA ILE A 54 9.23 9.56 6.36
C ILE A 54 9.47 10.30 7.67
N ASP A 55 8.44 10.97 8.16
CA ASP A 55 8.32 11.38 9.56
C ASP A 55 7.60 10.26 10.33
N ILE A 56 8.34 9.62 11.24
CA ILE A 56 7.86 8.53 12.07
C ILE A 56 6.92 8.98 13.19
N GLN A 57 6.75 10.29 13.39
CA GLN A 57 5.79 10.86 14.34
C GLN A 57 4.43 11.14 13.68
N ASN A 58 4.33 10.93 12.36
CA ASN A 58 3.09 11.09 11.61
C ASN A 58 2.49 9.72 11.28
N ASP A 59 1.19 9.71 10.97
CA ASP A 59 0.54 8.53 10.41
C ASP A 59 1.25 8.10 9.12
N ILE A 60 1.17 6.80 8.81
CA ILE A 60 1.92 6.18 7.72
C ILE A 60 0.94 5.57 6.71
N LEU A 61 1.24 5.75 5.43
CA LEU A 61 0.67 4.98 4.33
C LEU A 61 1.63 3.87 3.94
N GLU A 62 1.16 2.64 4.10
CA GLU A 62 1.87 1.46 3.65
C GLU A 62 1.36 1.06 2.26
N VAL A 63 2.27 1.05 1.28
CA VAL A 63 1.93 0.82 -0.12
C VAL A 63 2.37 -0.56 -0.56
N PHE A 64 1.46 -1.29 -1.18
CA PHE A 64 1.66 -2.64 -1.66
C PHE A 64 1.26 -2.79 -3.13
N VAL A 65 2.03 -3.57 -3.87
CA VAL A 65 1.67 -4.05 -5.20
C VAL A 65 1.35 -5.54 -5.11
N ALA A 66 0.13 -5.91 -5.50
CA ALA A 66 -0.36 -7.27 -5.45
C ALA A 66 -0.60 -7.80 -6.87
N ILE A 67 0.03 -8.93 -7.21
CA ILE A 67 -0.02 -9.53 -8.55
C ILE A 67 -0.99 -10.71 -8.53
N LYS A 68 -1.95 -10.75 -9.46
CA LYS A 68 -2.90 -11.86 -9.63
C LYS A 68 -2.39 -12.88 -10.65
N GLN A 69 -3.00 -14.08 -10.67
CA GLN A 69 -2.65 -15.16 -11.60
C GLN A 69 -2.72 -14.79 -13.09
N ASN A 70 -3.59 -13.85 -13.45
CA ASN A 70 -3.75 -13.38 -14.83
C ASN A 70 -2.82 -12.20 -15.18
N ASN A 71 -1.75 -11.96 -14.40
CA ASN A 71 -0.85 -10.81 -14.50
C ASN A 71 -1.54 -9.44 -14.39
N THR A 72 -2.76 -9.38 -13.87
CA THR A 72 -3.33 -8.10 -13.44
C THR A 72 -2.76 -7.73 -12.07
N ASN A 73 -2.57 -6.45 -11.86
CA ASN A 73 -1.87 -5.92 -10.71
C ASN A 73 -2.79 -4.95 -9.98
N ASP A 74 -2.85 -5.03 -8.67
CA ASP A 74 -3.58 -4.09 -7.84
C ASP A 74 -2.61 -3.33 -6.93
N LEU A 75 -2.92 -2.07 -6.66
CA LEU A 75 -2.26 -1.28 -5.63
C LEU A 75 -3.13 -1.31 -4.38
N ILE A 76 -2.57 -1.74 -3.25
CA ILE A 76 -3.24 -1.70 -1.95
C ILE A 76 -2.49 -0.67 -1.10
N VAL A 77 -3.24 0.28 -0.56
CA VAL A 77 -2.73 1.29 0.37
C VAL A 77 -3.41 1.08 1.71
N ILE A 78 -2.63 0.87 2.76
CA ILE A 78 -3.09 0.75 4.13
C ILE A 78 -2.73 2.03 4.86
N TYR A 79 -3.69 2.61 5.56
CA TYR A 79 -3.45 3.69 6.50
C TYR A 79 -3.11 3.09 7.85
N ASN A 80 -1.96 3.48 8.40
CA ASN A 80 -1.41 2.99 9.65
C ASN A 80 -1.12 4.19 10.58
N PRO A 81 -2.04 4.50 11.51
CA PRO A 81 -1.93 5.67 12.38
C PRO A 81 -0.78 5.52 13.39
N PHE A 82 -0.16 6.66 13.76
CA PHE A 82 0.96 6.69 14.72
C PHE A 82 0.48 6.56 16.17
N GLU A 83 -0.60 7.26 16.55
CA GLU A 83 -1.10 7.22 17.93
C GLU A 83 -1.94 5.96 18.22
N LEU A 84 -1.56 5.27 19.30
CA LEU A 84 -1.92 3.90 19.72
C LEU A 84 -3.39 3.65 20.11
N PHE A 85 -4.34 4.42 19.62
CA PHE A 85 -5.78 4.18 19.82
C PHE A 85 -6.55 3.89 18.53
N GLU A 86 -5.93 4.09 17.36
CA GLU A 86 -6.53 3.81 16.07
C GLU A 86 -5.96 2.52 15.48
N ASN A 87 -6.82 1.68 14.91
CA ASN A 87 -6.38 0.49 14.19
C ASN A 87 -6.02 0.88 12.76
N SER A 88 -5.00 0.23 12.18
CA SER A 88 -4.75 0.33 10.75
C SER A 88 -5.99 -0.14 9.97
N TYR A 89 -6.20 0.42 8.77
CA TYR A 89 -7.27 -0.01 7.87
C TYR A 89 -6.85 0.11 6.40
N VAL A 90 -7.49 -0.68 5.53
CA VAL A 90 -7.33 -0.53 4.08
C VAL A 90 -7.86 0.83 3.67
N TYR A 91 -6.96 1.70 3.27
CA TYR A 91 -7.26 3.06 2.89
C TYR A 91 -7.81 3.12 1.47
N LYS A 92 -7.16 2.40 0.55
CA LYS A 92 -7.59 2.32 -0.85
C LYS A 92 -7.05 1.08 -1.55
N THR A 93 -7.86 0.53 -2.45
CA THR A 93 -7.40 -0.44 -3.45
C THR A 93 -7.63 0.12 -4.85
N ILE A 94 -6.59 0.13 -5.67
CA ILE A 94 -6.67 0.50 -7.08
C ILE A 94 -6.48 -0.76 -7.91
N PHE A 95 -7.54 -1.15 -8.59
CA PHE A 95 -7.55 -2.37 -9.39
C PHE A 95 -6.89 -2.16 -10.76
N ASN A 96 -6.19 -3.18 -11.22
CA ASN A 96 -5.64 -3.26 -12.58
C ASN A 96 -4.69 -2.09 -12.93
N ILE A 97 -3.75 -1.77 -12.05
CA ILE A 97 -2.65 -0.83 -12.38
C ILE A 97 -1.86 -1.35 -13.58
N ASN A 98 -1.40 -0.43 -14.43
CA ASN A 98 -0.69 -0.78 -15.65
C ASN A 98 0.73 -1.31 -15.36
N GLU A 99 1.32 -1.95 -16.37
CA GLU A 99 2.64 -2.59 -16.26
C GLU A 99 3.78 -1.58 -16.04
N GLU A 100 3.71 -0.40 -16.64
CA GLU A 100 4.73 0.64 -16.47
C GLU A 100 4.82 1.09 -15.00
N MET A 101 3.68 1.38 -14.39
CA MET A 101 3.59 1.79 -13.00
C MET A 101 4.04 0.67 -12.06
N LYS A 102 3.60 -0.57 -12.30
CA LYS A 102 4.09 -1.73 -11.55
C LYS A 102 5.63 -1.77 -11.57
N ASN A 103 6.23 -1.67 -12.75
CA ASN A 103 7.68 -1.76 -12.88
C ASN A 103 8.41 -0.63 -12.17
N GLN A 104 7.86 0.60 -12.17
CA GLN A 104 8.41 1.72 -11.42
C GLN A 104 8.38 1.49 -9.90
N LEU A 105 7.26 0.98 -9.38
CA LEU A 105 7.07 0.73 -7.95
C LEU A 105 7.91 -0.44 -7.43
N LEU A 106 8.17 -1.46 -8.26
CA LEU A 106 8.88 -2.66 -7.82
C LEU A 106 10.40 -2.50 -7.68
N ILE A 107 11.01 -1.41 -8.17
CA ILE A 107 12.47 -1.22 -8.25
C ILE A 107 13.17 -1.44 -6.89
N ASN A 108 12.57 -0.97 -5.80
CA ASN A 108 13.13 -1.07 -4.44
C ASN A 108 12.18 -1.79 -3.46
N SER A 109 11.31 -2.64 -3.99
CA SER A 109 10.27 -3.32 -3.20
C SER A 109 10.77 -4.59 -2.52
N GLU A 110 10.12 -4.98 -1.43
CA GLU A 110 10.33 -6.25 -0.75
C GLU A 110 9.16 -7.20 -1.07
N GLN A 111 9.44 -8.42 -1.50
CA GLN A 111 8.41 -9.44 -1.64
C GLN A 111 8.00 -9.98 -0.26
N VAL A 112 6.72 -9.89 0.06
CA VAL A 112 6.17 -10.25 1.39
C VAL A 112 5.28 -11.50 1.34
N LYS A 113 4.81 -11.87 0.14
CA LYS A 113 4.07 -13.11 -0.16
C LYS A 113 4.60 -13.74 -1.44
#